data_AF-A0A9D1JY90-F1
#
_entry.id   AF-A0A9D1JY90-F1
#
_cell.length_a   1.000
_cell.length_b   1.000
_cell.length_c   1.000
_cell.angle_alpha   90.00
_cell.angle_beta   90.00
_cell.angle_gamma   90.00
#
_symmetry.space_group_name_H-M   'P 1'
#
loop_
_entity.id
_entity.type
_entity.pdbx_description
1 polymer ?
#
loop_
_entity_poly.entity_id
_entity_poly.type
_entity_poly.pdbx_seq_one_letter_code
_entity_poly.pdbx_strand_id
1 'polypeptide(L)' 'MYIIELIAKLSTKIKNRDFKFLKKQNSQQNEVVEEQSCEHIFVPIDSTKRILACTKCGFMVRVDPNKIKKQNPFEQ' A
#
# COMPACT_ATOMS: atom_id res chain seq x y z
N MET A 1 -17.54 -8.90 -32.83
CA MET A 1 -18.90 -8.35 -32.57
C MET A 1 -18.81 -7.38 -31.40
N TYR A 2 -19.47 -6.21 -31.48
CA TYR A 2 -19.33 -5.02 -30.60
C TYR A 2 -19.35 -5.25 -29.07
N ILE A 3 -19.83 -6.40 -28.60
CA ILE A 3 -19.93 -6.76 -27.18
C ILE A 3 -18.57 -6.91 -26.50
N ILE A 4 -17.55 -7.46 -27.17
CA ILE A 4 -16.22 -7.69 -26.56
C ILE A 4 -15.52 -6.35 -26.28
N GLU A 5 -15.68 -5.35 -27.15
CA GLU A 5 -15.10 -4.02 -26.97
C GLU A 5 -15.74 -3.23 -25.80
N LEU A 6 -17.05 -3.42 -25.57
CA LEU A 6 -17.75 -2.80 -24.44
C LEU A 6 -17.24 -3.35 -23.10
N ILE A 7 -17.00 -4.66 -23.02
CA ILE A 7 -16.46 -5.31 -21.82
C ILE A 7 -15.03 -4.82 -21.56
N ALA A 8 -14.19 -4.73 -22.60
CA ALA A 8 -12.82 -4.21 -22.47
C ALA A 8 -12.78 -2.73 -22.01
N LYS A 9 -13.69 -1.89 -22.51
CA LYS A 9 -13.82 -0.48 -22.08
C LYS A 9 -14.30 -0.34 -20.64
N LEU A 10 -15.16 -1.23 -20.17
CA LEU A 10 -15.66 -1.20 -18.79
C LEU A 10 -14.55 -1.62 -17.80
N SER A 11 -13.82 -2.68 -18.12
CA SER A 11 -12.70 -3.19 -17.30
C SER A 11 -11.54 -2.20 -17.20
N THR A 12 -11.17 -1.51 -18.28
CA THR A 12 -10.13 -0.48 -18.26
C THR A 12 -10.54 0.75 -17.44
N LYS A 13 -11.82 1.14 -17.46
CA LYS A 13 -12.35 2.27 -16.68
C LYS A 13 -12.37 1.99 -15.18
N ILE A 14 -12.69 0.75 -14.79
CA ILE A 14 -12.66 0.30 -13.38
C ILE A 14 -11.21 0.23 -12.89
N LYS A 15 -10.32 -0.42 -13.64
CA LYS A 15 -8.88 -0.50 -13.29
C LYS A 15 -8.24 0.88 -13.13
N ASN A 16 -8.57 1.85 -14.00
CA ASN A 16 -8.05 3.21 -13.89
C ASN A 16 -8.59 3.99 -12.68
N ARG A 17 -9.80 3.69 -12.19
CA ARG A 17 -10.36 4.30 -10.97
C ARG A 17 -9.70 3.74 -9.72
N ASP A 18 -9.52 2.42 -9.66
CA ASP A 18 -8.83 1.77 -8.55
C ASP A 18 -7.36 2.21 -8.50
N PHE A 19 -6.68 2.27 -9.66
CA PHE A 19 -5.31 2.76 -9.75
C PHE A 19 -5.20 4.25 -9.40
N LYS A 20 -6.18 5.09 -9.76
CA LYS A 20 -6.21 6.52 -9.37
C LYS A 20 -6.49 6.70 -7.87
N PHE A 21 -7.26 5.81 -7.25
CA PHE A 21 -7.52 5.81 -5.81
C PHE A 21 -6.31 5.33 -5.00
N LEU A 22 -5.65 4.26 -5.44
CA LEU A 22 -4.37 3.77 -4.89
C LEU A 22 -3.23 4.78 -5.10
N LYS A 23 -3.17 5.43 -6.28
CA LYS A 23 -2.20 6.49 -6.56
C LYS A 23 -2.46 7.72 -5.68
N LYS A 24 -3.73 8.11 -5.46
CA LYS A 24 -4.09 9.24 -4.59
C LYS A 24 -3.74 9.01 -3.12
N GLN A 25 -3.80 7.76 -2.62
CA GLN A 25 -3.31 7.44 -1.27
C GLN A 25 -1.77 7.42 -1.17
N ASN A 26 -1.07 7.12 -2.28
CA ASN A 26 0.40 7.20 -2.34
C ASN A 26 0.94 8.60 -2.70
N SER A 27 0.11 9.52 -3.21
CA SER A 27 0.56 10.83 -3.73
C SER A 27 0.70 11.93 -2.68
N GLN A 28 0.71 11.60 -1.38
CA GLN A 28 0.99 12.58 -0.32
C GLN A 28 2.46 12.62 0.12
N GLN A 29 3.35 11.83 -0.49
CA GLN A 29 4.80 11.98 -0.29
C GLN A 29 5.53 11.95 -1.64
N ASN A 30 5.67 13.16 -2.19
CA ASN A 30 6.78 13.76 -2.92
C ASN A 30 7.74 12.92 -3.79
N GLU A 31 7.94 13.53 -4.97
CA GLU A 31 9.23 13.78 -5.62
C GLU A 31 9.94 12.61 -6.30
N VAL A 32 10.19 12.86 -7.59
CA VAL A 32 11.04 12.11 -8.49
C VAL A 32 12.47 12.15 -7.92
N VAL A 33 12.85 11.13 -7.17
CA VAL A 33 14.23 10.85 -6.81
C VAL A 33 14.49 9.41 -7.23
N GLU A 34 15.52 9.22 -8.05
CA GLU A 34 15.94 7.95 -8.65
C GLU A 34 15.76 6.77 -7.68
N GLU A 35 15.00 5.76 -8.11
CA GLU A 35 14.56 4.62 -7.31
C GLU A 35 15.76 3.78 -6.82
N GLN A 36 16.40 4.20 -5.74
CA GLN A 36 17.14 3.28 -4.88
C GLN A 36 16.10 2.40 -4.20
N SER A 37 16.01 1.13 -4.60
CA SER A 37 15.11 0.15 -4.00
C SER A 37 15.48 -0.07 -2.54
N CYS A 38 14.85 0.69 -1.64
CA CYS A 38 15.05 0.50 -0.22
C CYS A 38 14.36 -0.80 0.22
N GLU A 39 15.14 -1.77 0.69
CA GLU A 39 14.62 -2.92 1.43
C GLU A 39 14.10 -2.44 2.79
N HIS A 40 12.83 -2.02 2.81
CA HIS A 40 12.20 -1.40 3.97
C HIS A 40 12.07 -2.39 5.13
N ILE A 41 12.77 -2.08 6.23
CA ILE A 41 12.56 -2.73 7.52
C ILE A 41 11.75 -1.77 8.39
N PHE A 42 10.50 -2.11 8.67
CA PHE A 42 9.58 -1.27 9.41
C PHE A 42 9.58 -1.61 10.90
N VAL A 43 9.71 -0.58 11.74
CA VAL A 43 9.67 -0.69 13.21
C VAL A 43 8.63 0.26 13.79
N PRO A 44 7.95 -0.11 14.89
CA PRO A 44 6.97 0.76 15.52
C PRO A 44 7.65 1.96 16.17
N ILE A 45 7.09 3.15 15.94
CA ILE A 45 7.57 4.40 16.55
C ILE A 45 7.00 4.57 17.96
N ASP A 46 5.86 3.94 18.23
CA ASP A 46 5.14 4.05 19.48
C ASP A 46 4.73 2.68 20.05
N SER A 47 4.27 2.68 21.30
CA SER A 47 3.76 1.48 21.96
C SER A 47 2.45 0.97 21.36
N THR A 48 1.71 1.82 20.63
CA THR A 48 0.43 1.45 20.01
C THR A 48 0.61 0.59 18.76
N LYS A 49 1.82 0.59 18.17
CA LYS A 49 2.18 -0.16 16.94
C LYS A 49 1.30 0.20 15.74
N ARG A 50 0.65 1.37 15.78
CA ARG A 50 -0.22 1.85 14.68
C ARG A 50 0.58 2.53 13.58
N ILE A 51 1.75 3.05 13.91
CA ILE A 51 2.63 3.74 12.98
C ILE A 51 3.96 3.02 12.97
N LEU A 52 4.38 2.58 11.78
CA LEU A 52 5.70 1.99 11.58
C LEU A 52 6.54 2.92 10.72
N ALA A 53 7.81 3.10 11.07
CA ALA A 53 8.80 3.81 10.26
C ALA A 53 9.85 2.84 9.74
N CYS A 54 10.33 3.11 8.53
CA CYS A 54 11.53 2.45 8.02
C CYS A 54 12.77 2.95 8.76
N THR A 55 13.59 2.03 9.24
CA THR A 55 14.86 2.35 9.92
C THR A 55 15.91 2.97 9.00
N LYS A 56 15.79 2.78 7.68
CA LYS A 56 16.77 3.21 6.68
C LYS A 56 16.41 4.58 6.08
N CYS A 57 15.17 4.74 5.60
CA CYS A 57 14.74 5.94 4.87
C CYS A 57 13.72 6.82 5.60
N GLY A 58 13.24 6.39 6.78
CA GLY A 58 12.25 7.15 7.55
C GLY A 58 10.83 7.14 6.98
N PHE A 59 10.56 6.38 5.92
CA PHE A 59 9.22 6.24 5.35
C PHE A 59 8.23 5.67 6.38
N MET A 60 7.04 6.27 6.48
CA MET A 60 6.05 5.94 7.51
C MET A 60 4.79 5.31 6.93
N VAL A 61 4.32 4.24 7.57
CA VAL A 61 3.08 3.54 7.23
C VAL A 61 2.14 3.46 8.42
N ARG A 62 0.84 3.59 8.15
CA ARG A 62 -0.23 3.40 9.16
C ARG A 62 -0.79 2.00 9.03
N VAL A 63 -0.82 1.27 10.14
CA VAL A 63 -1.34 -0.10 10.20
C VAL A 63 -2.73 -0.07 10.80
N ASP A 64 -3.70 -0.63 10.07
CA ASP A 64 -5.05 -0.83 10.57
C ASP A 64 -5.07 -2.03 11.53
N PRO A 65 -5.45 -1.87 12.80
CA PRO A 65 -5.43 -2.96 13.79
C PRO A 65 -6.36 -4.13 13.41
N ASN A 66 -7.42 -3.86 12.64
CA ASN A 66 -8.39 -4.87 12.21
C ASN A 66 -7.84 -5.79 11.10
N LYS A 67 -6.74 -5.42 10.45
CA LYS A 67 -6.11 -6.23 9.38
C LYS A 67 -4.98 -7.12 9.90
N ILE A 68 -4.56 -6.93 11.15
CA ILE A 68 -3.48 -7.72 11.76
C ILE A 68 -4.06 -9.05 12.24
N LYS A 69 -3.81 -10.13 11.49
CA LYS A 69 -4.10 -11.48 11.97
C LYS A 69 -3.12 -11.80 13.11
N LYS A 70 -3.63 -11.93 14.33
CA LYS A 70 -2.84 -12.43 15.46
C LYS A 70 -2.52 -13.90 15.16
N GLN A 71 -1.26 -14.21 14.88
CA GLN A 71 -0.80 -15.59 14.86
C GLN A 71 -0.41 -15.96 16.29
N ASN A 72 -1.02 -17.01 16.82
CA ASN A 72 -0.70 -17.51 18.15
C ASN A 72 0.61 -18.32 18.05
N PRO A 73 1.70 -17.93 18.73
CA PRO A 73 2.96 -18.66 18.67
C PRO A 73 2.89 -20.06 19.33
N PHE A 74 1.80 -20.39 20.03
CA PHE A 74 1.59 -21.67 20.69
C PHE A 74 0.59 -22.59 19.96
N GLU A 75 0.01 -22.16 18.84
CA GLU A 75 -0.85 -23.00 17.99
C GLU A 75 -0.04 -23.56 16.81
N GLN A 76 1.06 -24.25 17.10
CA GLN A 76 1.82 -25.03 16.13
C GLN A 76 1.39 -26.50 16.13
#